data_AF-M6D8D7-F1
#
_entry.id   AF-M6D8D7-F1
#
_cell.length_a   1.000
_cell.length_b   1.000
_cell.length_c   1.000
_cell.angle_alpha   90.00
_cell.angle_beta   90.00
_cell.angle_gamma   90.00
#
_symmetry.space_group_name_H-M   'P 1'
#
loop_
_entity.id
_entity.type
_entity.pdbx_description
1 polymer ?
#
loop_
_entity_poly.entity_id
_entity_poly.type
_entity_poly.pdbx_seq_one_letter_code
_entity_poly.pdbx_strand_id
1 'polypeptide(L)'
;MELAKPFKMSQPAISRHLKVLEDAGLISTTIRAQERPRRLETAPLKKATDWIEKYRQMWEKRYHSLDGLLEELKTMQTIGDE
;
A
#
# COMPACT_ATOMS: atom_id res chain seq x y z
N MET A 1 -11.53 -18.92 19.84
CA MET A 1 -10.93 -18.00 18.84
C MET A 1 -10.06 -18.80 17.88
N GLU A 2 -10.60 -19.25 16.74
CA GLU A 2 -9.83 -19.99 15.73
C GLU A 2 -8.69 -19.18 15.11
N LEU A 3 -8.87 -17.86 14.98
CA LEU A 3 -7.91 -16.94 14.33
C LEU A 3 -6.56 -16.81 15.05
N ALA A 4 -6.42 -17.28 16.29
CA ALA A 4 -5.15 -17.25 17.01
C ALA A 4 -4.29 -18.50 16.81
N LYS A 5 -4.89 -19.61 16.34
CA LYS A 5 -4.20 -20.91 16.20
C LYS A 5 -3.02 -20.93 15.23
N PRO A 6 -3.02 -20.22 14.08
CA PRO A 6 -1.90 -20.30 13.14
C PRO A 6 -0.74 -19.34 13.46
N PHE A 7 -0.90 -18.43 14.42
CA PHE A 7 0.12 -17.41 14.70
C PHE A 7 0.93 -17.79 15.94
N LYS A 8 2.27 -17.71 15.84
CA LYS A 8 3.18 -17.81 16.99
C LYS A 8 3.20 -16.51 17.81
N MET A 9 2.02 -16.01 18.18
CA MET A 9 1.84 -14.73 18.88
C MET A 9 0.88 -14.89 20.04
N SER A 10 1.05 -14.07 21.07
CA SER A 10 0.15 -14.08 22.23
C SER A 10 -1.25 -13.57 21.85
N GLN A 11 -2.28 -14.10 22.52
CA GLN A 11 -3.68 -13.71 22.30
C GLN A 11 -3.93 -12.19 22.48
N PRO A 12 -3.28 -11.48 23.43
CA PRO A 12 -3.36 -10.02 23.50
C PRO A 12 -2.71 -9.31 22.31
N ALA A 13 -1.63 -9.86 21.74
CA ALA A 13 -1.01 -9.29 20.54
C ALA A 13 -1.94 -9.42 19.33
N ILE A 14 -2.55 -10.58 19.13
CA ILE A 14 -3.49 -10.82 18.04
C ILE A 14 -4.71 -9.90 18.18
N SER A 15 -5.27 -9.75 19.39
CA SER A 15 -6.41 -8.84 19.64
C SER A 15 -6.07 -7.37 19.31
N ARG A 16 -4.84 -6.93 19.60
CA ARG A 16 -4.38 -5.58 19.20
C ARG A 16 -4.31 -5.43 17.69
N HIS A 17 -3.73 -6.38 16.97
CA HIS A 17 -3.68 -6.33 15.50
C HIS A 17 -5.07 -6.29 14.88
N LEU A 18 -6.00 -7.09 15.40
CA LEU A 18 -7.38 -7.11 14.90
C LEU A 18 -8.09 -5.79 15.15
N LYS A 19 -7.86 -5.16 16.30
CA LYS A 19 -8.41 -3.84 16.58
C LYS A 19 -7.88 -2.78 15.62
N VAL A 20 -6.57 -2.79 15.34
CA VAL A 20 -5.99 -1.88 14.34
C VAL A 20 -6.58 -2.10 12.94
N LEU A 21 -6.80 -3.36 12.55
CA LEU A 21 -7.43 -3.69 11.27
C LEU A 21 -8.90 -3.25 11.22
N GLU A 22 -9.62 -3.34 12.32
CA GLU A 22 -11.02 -2.90 12.44
C GLU A 22 -11.11 -1.37 12.40
N ASP A 23 -10.24 -0.68 13.14
CA ASP A 23 -10.14 0.79 13.14
C ASP A 23 -9.76 1.33 11.75
N ALA A 24 -8.92 0.59 11.00
CA ALA A 24 -8.59 0.90 9.61
C ALA A 24 -9.71 0.54 8.61
N GLY A 25 -10.82 -0.04 9.10
CA GLY A 25 -11.93 -0.53 8.28
C GLY A 25 -11.61 -1.75 7.43
N LEU A 26 -10.43 -2.35 7.59
CA LEU A 26 -9.95 -3.50 6.80
C LEU A 26 -10.60 -4.82 7.21
N ILE A 27 -11.22 -4.86 8.39
CA ILE A 27 -12.08 -5.96 8.81
C ILE A 27 -13.39 -5.42 9.36
N SER A 28 -14.48 -6.18 9.16
CA SER A 28 -15.76 -5.94 9.81
C SER A 28 -16.05 -7.06 10.80
N THR A 29 -16.46 -6.69 12.03
CA THR A 29 -16.90 -7.64 13.06
C THR A 29 -18.42 -7.58 13.17
N THR A 30 -19.11 -8.69 12.85
CA THR A 30 -20.54 -8.81 13.16
C THR A 30 -20.70 -9.62 14.43
N ILE A 31 -21.47 -9.12 15.40
CA ILE A 31 -21.82 -9.91 16.59
C ILE A 31 -23.02 -10.79 16.24
N ARG A 32 -22.81 -12.10 16.11
CA ARG A 32 -23.89 -13.09 15.99
C ARG A 32 -23.79 -14.07 17.17
N ALA A 33 -24.61 -13.84 18.20
CA ALA A 33 -24.63 -14.67 19.42
C ALA A 33 -23.23 -14.84 20.06
N GLN A 34 -22.77 -16.08 20.31
CA GLN A 34 -21.43 -16.36 20.86
C GLN A 34 -20.30 -16.26 19.82
N GLU A 35 -20.62 -16.09 18.54
CA GLU A 35 -19.64 -16.03 17.46
C GLU A 35 -19.41 -14.59 16.98
N ARG A 36 -18.14 -14.26 16.79
CA ARG A 36 -17.69 -13.00 16.18
C ARG A 36 -17.04 -13.31 14.83
N PRO A 37 -17.82 -13.62 13.78
CA PRO A 37 -17.28 -13.74 12.44
C PRO A 37 -16.64 -12.41 12.03
N ARG A 38 -15.39 -12.48 11.57
CA ARG A 38 -14.63 -11.34 11.06
C ARG A 38 -14.50 -11.49 9.55
N ARG A 39 -14.92 -10.48 8.80
CA ARG A 39 -14.82 -10.46 7.35
C ARG A 39 -13.74 -9.48 6.93
N LEU A 40 -12.97 -9.84 5.90
CA LEU A 40 -12.01 -8.92 5.27
C LEU A 40 -12.77 -7.94 4.39
N GLU A 41 -12.46 -6.65 4.54
CA GLU A 41 -13.00 -5.57 3.73
C GLU A 41 -11.85 -5.00 2.88
N THR A 42 -11.93 -5.19 1.57
CA THR A 42 -10.88 -4.74 0.62
C THR A 42 -11.07 -3.30 0.16
N ALA A 43 -12.25 -2.72 0.40
CA ALA A 43 -12.57 -1.37 -0.04
C ALA A 43 -11.60 -0.29 0.50
N PRO A 44 -11.15 -0.29 1.77
CA PRO A 44 -10.19 0.69 2.25
C PRO A 44 -8.80 0.56 1.62
N LEU A 45 -8.39 -0.64 1.19
CA LEU A 45 -7.12 -0.84 0.50
C LEU A 45 -7.08 -0.08 -0.82
N LYS A 46 -8.23 0.02 -1.52
CA LYS A 46 -8.31 0.79 -2.76
C LYS A 46 -7.88 2.25 -2.56
N LYS A 47 -8.27 2.88 -1.45
CA LYS A 47 -7.88 4.26 -1.15
C LYS A 47 -6.36 4.41 -0.99
N ALA A 48 -5.72 3.44 -0.34
CA ALA A 48 -4.27 3.43 -0.20
C ALA A 48 -3.58 3.21 -1.56
N THR A 49 -4.05 2.26 -2.35
CA THR A 49 -3.52 1.99 -3.70
C THR A 49 -3.69 3.19 -4.62
N ASP A 50 -4.86 3.84 -4.63
CA ASP A 50 -5.13 5.04 -5.43
C ASP A 50 -4.19 6.19 -5.03
N TRP A 51 -3.85 6.32 -3.74
CA TRP A 51 -2.90 7.31 -3.26
C TRP A 51 -1.47 6.99 -3.74
N ILE A 52 -1.01 5.74 -3.57
CA ILE A 52 0.31 5.28 -4.04
C ILE A 52 0.46 5.51 -5.55
N GLU A 53 -0.56 5.19 -6.33
CA GLU A 53 -0.55 5.34 -7.78
C GLU A 53 -0.36 6.80 -8.23
N LYS A 54 -0.98 7.76 -7.53
CA LYS A 54 -0.76 9.19 -7.80
C LYS A 54 0.69 9.60 -7.62
N TYR A 55 1.35 9.09 -6.58
CA TYR A 55 2.78 9.35 -6.39
C TYR A 55 3.60 8.67 -7.47
N ARG A 56 3.31 7.40 -7.80
CA ARG A 56 4.01 6.67 -8.87
C ARG A 56 4.03 7.48 -10.17
N GLN A 57 2.88 7.98 -10.60
CA GLN A 57 2.74 8.80 -11.80
C GLN A 57 3.50 10.13 -11.72
N MET A 58 3.55 10.76 -10.54
CA MET A 58 4.32 11.99 -10.35
C MET A 58 5.82 11.75 -10.51
N TRP A 59 6.33 10.66 -9.91
CA TRP A 59 7.73 10.28 -10.03
C TRP A 59 8.10 9.90 -11.47
N GLU A 60 7.26 9.10 -12.12
CA GLU A 60 7.43 8.69 -13.51
C GLU A 60 7.57 9.89 -14.45
N LYS A 61 6.72 10.91 -14.30
CA LYS A 61 6.86 12.18 -15.06
C LYS A 61 8.18 12.89 -14.83
N ARG A 62 8.65 12.95 -13.57
CA ARG A 62 9.93 13.59 -13.23
C ARG A 62 11.11 12.84 -13.83
N TYR A 63 11.09 11.52 -13.80
CA TYR A 63 12.13 10.70 -14.43
C TYR A 63 12.14 10.89 -15.94
N HIS A 64 10.99 10.89 -16.61
CA HIS A 64 10.93 11.17 -18.04
C HIS A 64 11.47 12.56 -18.42
N SER A 65 11.20 13.59 -17.62
CA SER A 65 11.80 14.91 -17.85
C SER A 65 13.32 14.89 -17.68
N LEU A 66 13.84 14.16 -16.68
CA LEU A 66 15.28 14.01 -16.48
C LEU A 66 15.93 13.25 -17.64
N ASP A 67 15.31 12.18 -18.11
CA ASP A 67 15.80 11.40 -19.26
C ASP A 67 15.88 12.28 -20.51
N GLY A 68 14.85 13.11 -20.77
CA GLY A 68 14.87 14.06 -21.88
C GLY A 68 16.02 15.07 -21.81
N LEU A 69 16.25 15.67 -20.64
CA LEU A 69 17.36 16.59 -20.43
C LEU A 69 18.73 15.91 -20.62
N LEU A 70 18.87 14.66 -20.19
CA LEU A 70 20.10 13.89 -20.36
C LEU A 70 20.37 13.59 -21.84
N GLU A 71 19.35 13.27 -22.62
CA GLU A 71 19.50 13.06 -24.05
C GLU A 71 19.86 14.35 -24.79
N GLU A 72 19.22 15.48 -24.45
CA GLU A 72 19.58 16.80 -24.98
C GLU A 72 21.06 17.12 -24.71
N LEU A 73 21.53 16.94 -23.47
CA LEU A 73 22.93 17.20 -23.10
C LEU A 73 23.91 16.30 -23.87
N LYS A 74 23.60 15.01 -24.07
CA LYS A 74 24.44 14.10 -24.87
C LYS A 74 24.52 14.54 -26.33
N THR A 75 23.41 14.95 -26.93
CA THR A 75 23.40 15.44 -28.32
C THR A 75 24.24 16.70 -28.47
N MET A 76 24.15 17.64 -27.52
CA MET A 76 24.96 18.86 -27.53
C MET A 76 26.45 18.59 -27.33
N GLN A 77 26.82 17.60 -26.51
CA GLN A 77 28.21 17.20 -26.34
C GLN A 77 28.79 16.57 -27.61
N THR A 78 28.01 15.76 -28.32
CA THR A 78 28.45 15.08 -29.54
C THR A 78 28.69 16.05 -30.70
N ILE A 79 27.94 17.16 -30.75
CA ILE A 79 28.10 18.24 -31.75
C ILE A 79 29.30 19.15 -31.45
N GLY A 80 29.76 19.21 -30.19
CA GLY A 80 30.91 20.04 -29.79
C GLY A 80 32.27 19.36 -29.90
N ASP A 81 32.29 18.02 -30.07
CA ASP A 81 33.50 17.20 -30.20
C ASP A 81 33.85 16.89 -31.69
N GLU A 82 33.05 17.34 -32.66
CA GLU A 82 33.34 17.36 -34.12
C GLU A 82 33.77 18.74 -34.60
#